data_AF-A0A4S1E624-F1
#
_entry.id   AF-A0A4S1E624-F1
#
_cell.length_a   1.000
_cell.length_b   1.000
_cell.length_c   1.000
_cell.angle_alpha   90.00
_cell.angle_beta   90.00
_cell.angle_gamma   90.00
#
_symmetry.space_group_name_H-M   'P 1'
#
loop_
_entity.id
_entity.type
_entity.pdbx_description
1 polymer ?
#
loop_
_entity_poly.entity_id
_entity_poly.type
_entity_poly.pdbx_seq_one_letter_code
_entity_poly.pdbx_strand_id
1 'polypeptide(L)'
;MKRSAWNKQPPKKRSAGLGQRVAEAVGTAFKHLRGESSLLRSEAHRKNVAALPCAKCGIEKLSQAAHPNAFKGMGLKACDSLVFPLCSTRPGITGCHADHDQGAIYTKQERAKAEWEFADATRAELIQQNKWPREVEEAYQKAIAPLTRLVHADT
;
A
#
# COMPACT_ATOMS: atom_id res chain seq x y z
N MET A 1 21.01 19.72 23.96
CA MET A 1 20.79 18.37 24.53
C MET A 1 21.35 17.32 23.56
N LYS A 2 22.43 16.62 23.92
CA LYS A 2 23.02 15.56 23.09
C LYS A 2 22.16 14.29 23.23
N ARG A 3 21.55 13.82 22.14
CA ARG A 3 20.87 12.51 22.11
C ARG A 3 21.95 11.42 22.25
N SER A 4 21.97 10.68 23.35
CA SER A 4 22.90 9.56 23.50
C SER A 4 22.53 8.47 22.50
N ALA A 5 23.50 8.04 21.69
CA ALA A 5 23.32 6.93 20.77
C ALA A 5 23.17 5.64 21.59
N TRP A 6 21.97 5.07 21.57
CA TRP A 6 21.69 3.79 22.23
C TRP A 6 22.35 2.68 21.42
N ASN A 7 23.59 2.35 21.76
CA ASN A 7 24.36 1.29 21.12
C ASN A 7 23.93 -0.07 21.69
N LYS A 8 22.73 -0.55 21.33
CA LYS A 8 22.30 -1.92 21.66
C LYS A 8 22.86 -2.85 20.60
N GLN A 9 23.80 -3.72 20.99
CA GLN A 9 24.23 -4.80 20.12
C GLN A 9 23.03 -5.67 19.73
N PRO A 10 22.90 -6.07 18.46
CA PRO A 10 21.81 -6.92 18.03
C PRO A 10 21.87 -8.27 18.78
N PRO A 11 20.73 -8.82 19.21
CA PRO A 11 20.71 -10.10 19.90
C PRO A 11 21.32 -11.20 19.01
N LYS A 12 22.15 -12.07 19.61
CA LYS A 12 22.72 -13.24 18.91
C LYS A 12 21.58 -14.11 18.37
N LYS A 13 21.64 -14.45 17.08
CA LYS A 13 20.68 -15.36 16.45
C LYS A 13 20.75 -16.72 17.18
N ARG A 14 19.62 -17.18 17.70
CA ARG A 14 19.51 -18.50 18.34
C ARG A 14 19.63 -19.58 17.27
N SER A 15 20.37 -20.64 17.56
CA SER A 15 20.48 -21.82 16.68
C SER A 15 19.13 -22.53 16.55
N ALA A 16 18.99 -23.37 15.53
CA ALA A 16 17.84 -24.25 15.36
C ALA A 16 17.56 -25.03 16.66
N GLY A 17 16.30 -25.06 17.08
CA GLY A 17 15.87 -25.82 18.26
C GLY A 17 15.99 -27.33 18.03
N LEU A 18 15.97 -28.12 19.11
CA LEU A 18 16.10 -29.58 19.05
C LEU A 18 15.09 -30.21 18.07
N GLY A 19 13.82 -29.78 18.12
CA GLY A 19 12.78 -30.27 17.21
C GLY A 19 13.07 -29.99 15.74
N GLN A 20 13.63 -28.82 15.42
CA GLN A 20 14.02 -28.48 14.04
C GLN A 20 15.20 -29.35 13.56
N ARG A 21 16.19 -29.58 14.43
CA ARG A 21 17.34 -30.45 14.13
C ARG A 21 16.93 -31.91 13.95
N VAL A 22 15.98 -32.39 14.76
CA VAL A 22 15.42 -33.75 14.62
C VAL A 22 14.66 -33.85 13.29
N ALA A 23 13.78 -32.89 12.98
CA ALA A 23 13.03 -32.88 11.72
C ALA A 23 13.96 -32.85 10.50
N GLU A 24 15.06 -32.09 10.55
CA GLU A 24 16.09 -32.10 9.51
C GLU A 24 16.78 -33.46 9.40
N ALA A 25 17.17 -34.07 10.53
CA ALA A 25 17.88 -35.35 10.56
C ALA A 25 17.02 -36.54 10.09
N VAL A 26 15.71 -36.52 10.36
CA VAL A 26 14.79 -37.59 9.94
C VAL A 26 14.10 -37.30 8.58
N GLY A 27 14.51 -36.24 7.88
CA GLY A 27 13.99 -35.90 6.55
C GLY A 27 12.53 -35.41 6.53
N THR A 28 12.00 -34.97 7.68
CA THR A 28 10.61 -34.47 7.80
C THR A 28 10.51 -32.95 7.87
N ALA A 29 11.65 -32.24 7.83
CA ALA A 29 11.68 -30.79 7.83
C ALA A 29 11.02 -30.21 6.56
N PHE A 30 9.92 -29.48 6.73
CA PHE A 30 9.32 -28.68 5.66
C PHE A 30 10.08 -27.36 5.48
N LYS A 31 10.60 -27.12 4.28
CA LYS A 31 11.13 -25.81 3.91
C LYS A 31 9.95 -24.86 3.68
N HIS A 32 9.66 -23.98 4.64
CA HIS A 32 8.71 -22.89 4.42
C HIS A 32 9.27 -21.92 3.37
N LEU A 33 8.92 -22.15 2.10
CA LEU A 33 9.15 -21.18 1.04
C LEU A 33 8.16 -20.03 1.23
N ARG A 34 8.65 -18.80 1.14
CA ARG A 34 7.77 -17.64 1.12
C ARG A 34 7.05 -17.65 -0.23
N GLY A 35 5.73 -17.89 -0.22
CA GLY A 35 4.92 -17.76 -1.43
C GLY A 35 5.00 -16.34 -1.99
N GLU A 36 4.90 -16.21 -3.31
CA GLU A 36 4.75 -14.91 -3.96
C GLU A 36 3.46 -14.25 -3.48
N SER A 37 3.48 -12.92 -3.31
CA SER A 37 2.27 -12.21 -2.88
C SER A 37 1.25 -12.24 -4.01
N SER A 38 0.01 -12.59 -3.70
CA SER A 38 -1.12 -12.48 -4.64
C SER A 38 -1.47 -11.04 -5.04
N LEU A 39 -0.84 -10.05 -4.41
CA LEU A 39 -1.01 -8.62 -4.69
C LEU A 39 0.01 -8.14 -5.72
N LEU A 40 -0.43 -7.29 -6.64
CA LEU A 40 0.47 -6.61 -7.57
C LEU A 40 1.44 -5.70 -6.81
N ARG A 41 2.72 -5.83 -7.15
CA ARG A 41 3.81 -4.97 -6.68
C ARG A 41 4.58 -4.43 -7.88
N SER A 42 4.24 -3.25 -8.36
CA SER A 42 4.83 -2.63 -9.55
C SER A 42 5.36 -1.24 -9.24
N GLU A 43 6.68 -1.07 -9.32
CA GLU A 43 7.32 0.24 -9.20
C GLU A 43 6.99 1.15 -10.37
N ALA A 44 6.96 0.60 -11.59
CA ALA A 44 6.60 1.34 -12.79
C ALA A 44 5.19 1.95 -12.68
N HIS A 45 4.23 1.16 -12.22
CA HIS A 45 2.86 1.64 -12.01
C HIS A 45 2.81 2.75 -10.95
N ARG A 46 3.50 2.58 -9.80
CA ARG A 46 3.57 3.62 -8.76
C ARG A 46 4.21 4.91 -9.25
N LYS A 47 5.22 4.85 -10.12
CA LYS A 47 5.83 6.04 -10.74
C LYS A 47 4.84 6.74 -11.68
N ASN A 48 4.10 6.00 -12.49
CA ASN A 48 3.06 6.56 -13.35
C ASN A 48 1.99 7.29 -12.53
N VAL A 49 1.55 6.68 -11.43
CA VAL A 49 0.58 7.29 -10.51
C VAL A 49 1.14 8.54 -9.85
N ALA A 50 2.37 8.49 -9.32
CA ALA A 50 2.99 9.65 -8.67
C ALA A 50 3.25 10.85 -9.63
N ALA A 51 3.26 10.62 -10.95
CA ALA A 51 3.38 11.66 -11.94
C ALA A 51 2.07 12.44 -12.19
N LEU A 52 0.93 11.95 -11.70
CA LEU A 52 -0.37 12.61 -11.86
C LEU A 52 -0.58 13.75 -10.84
N PRO A 53 -1.47 14.72 -11.13
CA PRO A 53 -1.90 15.71 -10.15
C PRO A 53 -2.55 15.05 -8.92
N CYS A 54 -2.49 15.72 -7.77
CA CYS A 54 -3.10 15.20 -6.54
C CYS A 54 -4.60 15.00 -6.72
N ALA A 55 -5.10 13.79 -6.49
CA ALA A 55 -6.51 13.44 -6.65
C ALA A 55 -7.45 14.23 -5.71
N LYS A 56 -6.94 14.72 -4.57
CA LYS A 56 -7.73 15.50 -3.60
C LYS A 56 -7.70 17.01 -3.86
N CYS A 57 -6.54 17.58 -4.18
CA CYS A 57 -6.37 19.05 -4.24
C CYS A 57 -5.86 19.58 -5.58
N GLY A 58 -5.65 18.71 -6.57
CA GLY A 58 -5.25 19.07 -7.94
C GLY A 58 -3.81 19.57 -8.11
N ILE A 59 -3.02 19.70 -7.04
CA ILE A 59 -1.64 20.21 -7.17
C ILE A 59 -0.77 19.25 -7.99
N GLU A 60 -0.02 19.81 -8.93
CA GLU A 60 0.84 19.05 -9.83
C GLU A 60 2.26 18.85 -9.27
N LYS A 61 2.99 17.87 -9.81
CA LYS A 61 4.44 17.64 -9.60
C LYS A 61 4.88 17.37 -8.15
N LEU A 62 3.95 17.30 -7.20
CA LEU A 62 4.22 17.06 -5.77
C LEU A 62 3.54 15.79 -5.23
N SER A 63 2.91 15.01 -6.10
CA SER A 63 2.21 13.78 -5.76
C SER A 63 3.16 12.63 -5.42
N GLN A 64 2.67 11.75 -4.55
CA GLN A 64 3.22 10.43 -4.26
C GLN A 64 2.14 9.38 -4.50
N ALA A 65 2.53 8.15 -4.77
CA ALA A 65 1.61 7.03 -4.86
C ALA A 65 1.16 6.62 -3.44
N ALA A 66 -0.03 7.05 -3.06
CA ALA A 66 -0.68 6.72 -1.80
C ALA A 66 -1.46 5.41 -1.95
N HIS A 67 -1.33 4.52 -0.98
CA HIS A 67 -2.17 3.31 -0.91
C HIS A 67 -3.44 3.58 -0.10
N PRO A 68 -4.57 2.93 -0.43
CA PRO A 68 -5.77 2.98 0.41
C PRO A 68 -5.49 2.46 1.81
N ASN A 69 -6.11 3.07 2.82
CA ASN A 69 -6.07 2.63 4.21
C ASN A 69 -7.20 1.66 4.54
N ALA A 70 -8.25 1.57 3.72
CA ALA A 70 -9.11 0.41 3.71
C ALA A 70 -8.23 -0.83 3.50
N PHE A 71 -8.32 -1.79 4.43
CA PHE A 71 -7.57 -3.06 4.42
C PHE A 71 -6.08 -2.99 4.79
N LYS A 72 -5.53 -1.83 5.14
CA LYS A 72 -4.22 -1.76 5.81
C LYS A 72 -4.39 -2.08 7.30
N GLY A 73 -3.64 -3.07 7.78
CA GLY A 73 -3.62 -3.48 9.18
C GLY A 73 -2.84 -4.77 9.37
N MET A 74 -2.33 -5.03 10.57
CA MET A 74 -1.67 -6.30 10.92
C MET A 74 -0.48 -6.70 10.02
N GLY A 75 0.22 -5.72 9.44
CA GLY A 75 1.34 -5.97 8.53
C GLY A 75 0.93 -6.35 7.09
N LEU A 76 -0.36 -6.28 6.76
CA LEU A 76 -0.86 -6.46 5.39
C LEU A 76 -0.52 -5.25 4.53
N LYS A 77 -0.04 -5.52 3.32
CA LYS A 77 0.24 -4.51 2.30
C LYS A 77 -0.97 -4.37 1.39
N ALA A 78 -1.25 -3.15 0.94
CA ALA A 78 -2.24 -2.92 -0.11
C ALA A 78 -1.65 -3.24 -1.50
N CYS A 79 -2.54 -3.56 -2.45
CA CYS A 79 -2.18 -3.81 -3.84
C CYS A 79 -1.73 -2.51 -4.52
N ASP A 80 -0.68 -2.56 -5.34
CA ASP A 80 -0.23 -1.36 -6.09
C ASP A 80 -1.27 -0.91 -7.12
N SER A 81 -2.17 -1.79 -7.59
CA SER A 81 -3.22 -1.40 -8.54
C SER A 81 -4.28 -0.45 -7.96
N LEU A 82 -4.33 -0.27 -6.64
CA LEU A 82 -5.27 0.64 -5.97
C LEU A 82 -4.62 1.96 -5.54
N VAL A 83 -3.36 2.20 -5.91
CA VAL A 83 -2.70 3.45 -5.50
C VAL A 83 -3.25 4.63 -6.26
N PHE A 84 -3.27 5.78 -5.61
CA PHE A 84 -3.73 7.05 -6.17
C PHE A 84 -2.77 8.19 -5.83
N PRO A 85 -2.73 9.28 -6.62
CA PRO A 85 -1.79 10.38 -6.41
C PRO A 85 -2.27 11.28 -5.28
N LEU A 86 -1.48 11.44 -4.21
CA LEU A 86 -1.70 12.48 -3.20
C LEU A 86 -0.45 13.31 -2.99
N CYS A 87 -0.63 14.62 -2.81
CA CYS A 87 0.50 15.53 -2.62
C CYS A 87 1.22 15.30 -1.28
N SER A 88 2.53 15.40 -1.35
CA SER A 88 3.44 15.34 -0.21
C SER A 88 3.42 16.62 0.63
N THR A 89 3.87 16.50 1.87
CA THR A 89 4.08 17.66 2.77
C THR A 89 5.20 18.55 2.23
N ARG A 90 4.99 19.87 2.30
CA ARG A 90 5.93 20.90 1.87
C ARG A 90 6.09 21.96 2.96
N PRO A 91 7.11 22.83 2.91
CA PRO A 91 7.33 23.82 3.96
C PRO A 91 6.06 24.63 4.27
N GLY A 92 5.62 24.57 5.53
CA GLY A 92 4.43 25.27 6.02
C GLY A 92 3.07 24.66 5.63
N ILE A 93 3.02 23.54 4.89
CA ILE A 93 1.76 22.96 4.41
C ILE A 93 1.78 21.44 4.52
N THR A 94 0.87 20.88 5.33
CA THR A 94 0.62 19.44 5.38
C THR A 94 0.07 18.94 4.04
N GLY A 95 0.66 17.87 3.52
CA GLY A 95 0.23 17.27 2.25
C GLY A 95 -1.01 16.40 2.44
N CYS A 96 -1.83 16.31 1.39
CA CYS A 96 -3.01 15.43 1.39
C CYS A 96 -2.63 13.96 1.66
N HIS A 97 -1.42 13.53 1.28
CA HIS A 97 -0.95 12.18 1.55
C HIS A 97 -0.79 11.94 3.06
N ALA A 98 -0.21 12.89 3.79
CA ALA A 98 -0.04 12.79 5.23
C ALA A 98 -1.38 12.86 5.98
N ASP A 99 -2.28 13.77 5.58
CA ASP A 99 -3.62 13.88 6.16
C ASP A 99 -4.43 12.59 5.98
N HIS A 100 -4.34 11.99 4.78
CA HIS A 100 -4.98 10.73 4.46
C HIS A 100 -4.47 9.59 5.34
N ASP A 101 -3.14 9.44 5.47
CA ASP A 101 -2.50 8.36 6.24
C ASP A 101 -2.80 8.44 7.74
N GLN A 102 -2.94 9.67 8.28
CA GLN A 102 -3.29 9.87 9.68
C GLN A 102 -4.78 9.68 9.95
N GLY A 103 -5.63 9.64 8.92
CA GLY A 103 -7.07 9.48 9.06
C GLY A 103 -7.76 10.65 9.76
N ALA A 104 -7.09 11.79 9.92
CA ALA A 104 -7.56 12.93 10.72
C ALA A 104 -8.78 13.66 10.12
N ILE A 105 -9.06 13.44 8.83
CA ILE A 105 -10.02 14.23 8.05
C ILE A 105 -11.26 13.45 7.60
N TYR A 106 -11.33 12.14 7.85
CA TYR A 106 -12.42 11.30 7.36
C TYR A 106 -12.92 10.32 8.43
N THR A 107 -14.24 10.12 8.47
CA THR A 107 -14.81 8.89 9.04
C THR A 107 -14.38 7.67 8.22
N LYS A 108 -14.58 6.46 8.75
CA LYS A 108 -14.20 5.23 8.05
C LYS A 108 -14.93 5.07 6.70
N GLN A 109 -16.20 5.44 6.63
CA GLN A 109 -17.02 5.32 5.43
C GLN A 109 -16.67 6.39 4.39
N GLU A 110 -16.52 7.65 4.81
CA GLU A 110 -16.07 8.74 3.92
C GLU A 110 -14.70 8.43 3.32
N ARG A 111 -13.78 7.87 4.12
CA ARG A 111 -12.47 7.46 3.64
C ARG A 111 -12.58 6.35 2.60
N ALA A 112 -13.37 5.31 2.86
CA ALA A 112 -13.55 4.21 1.91
C ALA A 112 -14.11 4.71 0.57
N LYS A 113 -15.08 5.63 0.62
CA LYS A 113 -15.64 6.28 -0.57
C LYS A 113 -14.60 7.11 -1.32
N ALA A 114 -13.87 7.98 -0.62
CA ALA A 114 -12.83 8.80 -1.22
C ALA A 114 -11.71 7.95 -1.85
N GLU A 115 -11.24 6.91 -1.15
CA GLU A 115 -10.23 5.97 -1.66
C GLU A 115 -10.72 5.25 -2.93
N TRP A 116 -12.00 4.87 -2.99
CA TRP A 116 -12.61 4.27 -4.17
C TRP A 116 -12.65 5.26 -5.35
N GLU A 117 -13.13 6.47 -5.12
CA GLU A 117 -13.19 7.53 -6.13
C GLU A 117 -11.80 7.88 -6.66
N PHE A 118 -10.80 8.02 -5.78
CA PHE A 118 -9.43 8.32 -6.17
C PHE A 118 -8.78 7.19 -6.97
N ALA A 119 -8.99 5.93 -6.57
CA ALA A 119 -8.46 4.78 -7.30
C ALA A 119 -9.09 4.68 -8.70
N ASP A 120 -10.41 4.85 -8.81
CA ASP A 120 -11.11 4.76 -10.10
C ASP A 120 -10.76 5.92 -11.04
N ALA A 121 -10.67 7.15 -10.52
CA ALA A 121 -10.20 8.30 -11.28
C ALA A 121 -8.75 8.14 -11.76
N THR A 122 -7.87 7.59 -10.92
CA THR A 122 -6.47 7.30 -11.28
C THR A 122 -6.40 6.28 -12.41
N ARG A 123 -7.23 5.23 -12.33
CA ARG A 123 -7.35 4.24 -13.40
C ARG A 123 -7.80 4.89 -14.70
N ALA A 124 -8.86 5.69 -14.68
CA ALA A 124 -9.38 6.37 -15.86
C ALA A 124 -8.32 7.27 -16.52
N GLU A 125 -7.58 8.04 -15.73
CA GLU A 125 -6.51 8.91 -16.21
C GLU A 125 -5.36 8.12 -16.86
N LEU A 126 -4.91 7.04 -16.21
CA LEU A 126 -3.83 6.22 -16.76
C LEU A 126 -4.24 5.43 -18.01
N ILE A 127 -5.51 5.07 -18.14
CA ILE A 127 -6.06 4.49 -19.38
C ILE A 127 -5.97 5.53 -20.51
N GLN A 128 -6.39 6.77 -20.27
CA GLN A 128 -6.30 7.85 -21.26
C GLN A 128 -4.85 8.12 -21.70
N GLN A 129 -3.89 7.98 -20.79
CA GLN A 129 -2.47 8.12 -21.09
C GLN A 129 -1.80 6.86 -21.68
N ASN A 130 -2.55 5.77 -21.95
CA ASN A 130 -2.01 4.47 -22.37
C ASN A 130 -0.95 3.89 -21.40
N LYS A 131 -1.06 4.20 -20.09
CA LYS A 131 -0.15 3.78 -19.02
C LYS A 131 -0.77 2.74 -18.09
N TRP A 132 -1.89 2.15 -18.49
CA TRP A 132 -2.65 1.16 -17.73
C TRP A 132 -2.58 -0.22 -18.41
N PRO A 133 -1.53 -1.02 -18.12
CA PRO A 133 -1.38 -2.33 -18.73
C PRO A 133 -2.41 -3.33 -18.19
N ARG A 134 -2.69 -4.37 -18.98
CA ARG A 134 -3.66 -5.42 -18.65
C ARG A 134 -3.39 -6.10 -17.30
N GLU A 135 -2.13 -6.31 -16.94
CA GLU A 135 -1.76 -6.90 -15.64
C GLU A 135 -2.22 -6.05 -14.44
N VAL A 136 -2.21 -4.72 -14.58
CA VAL A 136 -2.67 -3.79 -13.55
C VAL A 136 -4.20 -3.84 -13.47
N GLU A 137 -4.88 -3.92 -14.63
CA GLU A 137 -6.33 -4.07 -14.69
C GLU A 137 -6.80 -5.35 -13.99
N GLU A 138 -6.19 -6.49 -14.28
CA GLU A 138 -6.56 -7.77 -13.67
C GLU A 138 -6.35 -7.78 -12.15
N ALA A 139 -5.29 -7.10 -11.67
CA ALA A 139 -5.07 -6.89 -10.25
C ALA A 139 -6.08 -5.91 -9.63
N TYR A 140 -6.42 -4.83 -10.34
CA TYR A 140 -7.41 -3.83 -9.91
C TYR A 140 -8.77 -4.47 -9.69
N GLN A 141 -9.28 -5.23 -10.66
CA GLN A 141 -10.60 -5.88 -10.57
C GLN A 141 -10.72 -6.81 -9.35
N LYS A 142 -9.65 -7.52 -9.00
CA LYS A 142 -9.61 -8.37 -7.80
C LYS A 142 -9.53 -7.54 -6.52
N ALA A 143 -8.71 -6.49 -6.53
CA ALA A 143 -8.41 -5.69 -5.34
C ALA A 143 -9.51 -4.70 -4.98
N ILE A 144 -10.25 -4.17 -5.96
CA ILE A 144 -11.29 -3.15 -5.75
C ILE A 144 -12.57 -3.73 -5.14
N ALA A 145 -12.90 -5.00 -5.41
CA ALA A 145 -14.16 -5.60 -5.01
C ALA A 145 -14.47 -5.51 -3.49
N PRO A 146 -13.51 -5.77 -2.57
CA PRO A 146 -13.71 -5.50 -1.14
C PRO A 146 -14.00 -4.03 -0.82
N LEU A 147 -13.34 -3.09 -1.51
CA LEU A 147 -13.56 -1.65 -1.32
C LEU A 147 -14.96 -1.24 -1.79
N THR A 148 -15.37 -1.71 -2.97
CA THR A 148 -16.71 -1.52 -3.52
C THR A 148 -17.79 -1.97 -2.54
N ARG A 149 -17.62 -3.14 -1.91
CA ARG A 149 -18.55 -3.61 -0.87
C ARG A 149 -18.65 -2.67 0.33
N LEU A 150 -17.55 -2.06 0.77
CA LEU A 150 -17.58 -1.10 1.87
C LEU A 150 -18.29 0.21 1.49
N VAL A 151 -18.18 0.63 0.23
CA VAL A 151 -18.79 1.86 -0.27
C VAL A 151 -20.30 1.69 -0.48
N HIS A 152 -20.74 0.51 -0.92
CA HIS A 152 -22.15 0.22 -1.23
C HIS A 152 -22.85 -0.68 -0.18
N ALA A 153 -22.28 -0.83 1.02
CA ALA A 153 -22.86 -1.69 2.07
C ALA A 153 -24.24 -1.23 2.58
N ASP A 154 -24.60 0.05 2.35
CA ASP A 154 -25.81 0.70 2.87
C ASP A 154 -26.80 1.12 1.76
N THR A 155 -26.70 0.54 0.56
CA THR A 155 -27.65 0.74 -0.56
C THR A 155 -28.42 -0.53 -0.89
#